data_AF-A0A817JDP9-F1
#
_entry.id   AF-A0A817JDP9-F1
#
_cell.length_a   1.000
_cell.length_b   1.000
_cell.length_c   1.000
_cell.angle_alpha   90.00
_cell.angle_beta   90.00
_cell.angle_gamma   90.00
#
_symmetry.space_group_name_H-M   'P 1'
#
loop_
_entity.id
_entity.type
_entity.pdbx_description
1 polymer ?
#
loop_
_entity_poly.entity_id
_entity_poly.type
_entity_poly.pdbx_seq_one_letter_code
_entity_poly.pdbx_strand_id
1 'polypeptide(L)'
;MAPTDLHQLANNEYGELATVRATVACSTIMCVSTMAPIRMERIAEEHQEQIKANYPRSTSQLWYQLYFFKNRLYTQRLIQHAEGCGYKAVVVNVDHCKVGNRECDVHNKFSLPKGIQA
;
A
#
# COMPACT_ATOMS: atom_id res chain seq x y z
N MET A 1 -1.80 -7.73 -7.07
CA MET A 1 -1.76 -7.77 -5.59
C MET A 1 -2.86 -6.90 -5.04
N ALA A 2 -3.76 -7.51 -4.26
CA ALA A 2 -4.81 -6.79 -3.55
C ALA A 2 -4.21 -5.84 -2.50
N PRO A 3 -4.91 -4.77 -2.12
CA PRO A 3 -4.46 -3.91 -1.04
C PRO A 3 -4.50 -4.71 0.27
N THR A 4 -3.35 -4.80 0.92
CA THR A 4 -3.18 -5.39 2.25
C THR A 4 -2.32 -4.44 3.05
N ASP A 5 -2.69 -4.22 4.30
CA ASP A 5 -2.02 -3.26 5.16
C ASP A 5 -0.82 -3.95 5.83
N LEU A 6 0.17 -3.18 6.27
CA LEU A 6 1.18 -3.63 7.23
C LEU A 6 2.03 -4.82 6.75
N HIS A 7 2.54 -4.80 5.51
CA HIS A 7 3.38 -5.89 4.99
C HIS A 7 4.65 -6.10 5.83
N GLN A 8 5.09 -5.07 6.56
CA GLN A 8 6.19 -5.17 7.52
C GLN A 8 5.96 -6.19 8.65
N LEU A 9 4.71 -6.56 8.96
CA LEU A 9 4.42 -7.65 9.89
C LEU A 9 4.87 -9.02 9.36
N ALA A 10 4.82 -9.22 8.04
CA ALA A 10 5.26 -10.44 7.39
C ALA A 10 6.74 -10.38 6.99
N ASN A 11 7.24 -9.20 6.63
CA ASN A 11 8.64 -8.97 6.28
C ASN A 11 9.12 -7.62 6.85
N ASN A 12 9.72 -7.66 8.02
CA ASN A 12 10.12 -6.46 8.75
C ASN A 12 11.19 -5.61 8.03
N GLU A 13 12.02 -6.24 7.20
CA GLU A 13 13.13 -5.55 6.53
C GLU A 13 12.64 -4.71 5.34
N TYR A 14 11.75 -5.26 4.52
CA TYR A 14 11.36 -4.64 3.25
C TYR A 14 9.87 -4.33 3.11
N GLY A 15 8.97 -5.00 3.84
CA GLY A 15 7.53 -4.77 3.80
C GLY A 15 6.96 -4.65 2.38
N GLU A 16 6.29 -3.53 2.11
CA GLU A 16 5.70 -3.20 0.82
C GLU A 16 6.73 -3.10 -0.32
N LEU A 17 8.00 -2.80 -0.02
CA LEU A 17 9.06 -2.78 -1.04
C LEU A 17 9.34 -4.16 -1.61
N ALA A 18 9.32 -5.20 -0.77
CA ALA A 18 9.43 -6.58 -1.27
C ALA A 18 8.24 -6.93 -2.17
N THR A 19 7.04 -6.50 -1.80
CA THR A 19 5.85 -6.73 -2.62
C THR A 19 5.90 -5.99 -3.95
N VAL A 20 6.31 -4.71 -3.97
CA VAL A 20 6.37 -3.94 -5.21
C VAL A 20 7.40 -4.52 -6.17
N ARG A 21 8.59 -4.91 -5.66
CA ARG A 21 9.60 -5.65 -6.43
C ARG A 21 9.03 -6.89 -7.10
N ALA A 22 8.30 -7.70 -6.35
CA ALA A 22 7.65 -8.90 -6.88
C ALA A 22 6.59 -8.56 -7.93
N THR A 23 5.77 -7.53 -7.73
CA THR A 23 4.76 -7.13 -8.72
C THR A 23 5.36 -6.59 -10.01
N VAL A 24 6.50 -5.89 -9.93
CA VAL A 24 7.26 -5.46 -11.10
C VAL A 24 7.81 -6.66 -11.86
N ALA A 25 8.45 -7.60 -11.17
CA ALA A 25 8.97 -8.83 -11.78
C ALA A 25 7.89 -9.64 -12.51
N CYS A 26 6.70 -9.74 -11.89
CA CYS A 26 5.54 -10.44 -12.46
C CYS A 26 4.73 -9.61 -13.48
N SER A 27 5.14 -8.37 -13.79
CA SER A 27 4.43 -7.47 -14.71
C SER A 27 2.95 -7.29 -14.37
N THR A 28 2.64 -7.19 -13.08
CA THR A 28 1.26 -7.09 -12.58
C THR A 28 1.05 -5.84 -11.74
N ILE A 29 -0.20 -5.60 -11.35
CA ILE A 29 -0.61 -4.42 -10.60
C ILE A 29 -0.39 -4.65 -9.11
N MET A 30 0.16 -3.65 -8.42
CA MET A 30 0.09 -3.55 -6.96
C MET A 30 -0.92 -2.47 -6.57
N CYS A 31 -1.94 -2.86 -5.82
CA CYS A 31 -2.80 -1.89 -5.14
C CYS A 31 -2.23 -1.63 -3.75
N VAL A 32 -1.75 -0.42 -3.50
CA VAL A 32 -1.12 -0.01 -2.23
C VAL A 32 -2.18 0.49 -1.27
N SER A 33 -2.12 0.05 -0.01
CA SER A 33 -3.05 0.49 1.02
C SER A 33 -2.83 1.93 1.46
N THR A 34 -3.90 2.61 1.88
CA THR A 34 -3.82 3.86 2.63
C THR A 34 -3.03 3.70 3.95
N MET A 35 -3.10 2.52 4.58
CA MET A 35 -2.50 2.21 5.89
C MET A 35 -1.17 1.45 5.75
N ALA A 36 -0.48 1.60 4.62
CA ALA A 36 0.85 1.03 4.43
C ALA A 36 1.88 1.80 5.31
N PRO A 37 2.70 1.10 6.13
CA PRO A 37 3.76 1.74 6.90
C PRO A 37 4.82 2.44 6.04
N ILE A 38 5.08 1.89 4.86
CA ILE A 38 6.02 2.47 3.91
C ILE A 38 5.32 3.55 3.10
N ARG A 39 5.92 4.74 3.07
CA ARG A 39 5.43 5.91 2.35
C ARG A 39 5.17 5.60 0.87
N MET A 40 4.05 6.08 0.34
CA MET A 40 3.64 5.82 -1.05
C MET A 40 4.67 6.28 -2.08
N GLU A 41 5.39 7.37 -1.79
CA GLU A 41 6.47 7.92 -2.61
C GLU A 41 7.63 6.93 -2.70
N ARG A 42 8.00 6.33 -1.56
CA ARG A 42 9.11 5.36 -1.50
C ARG A 42 8.76 4.07 -2.25
N ILE A 43 7.50 3.64 -2.19
CA ILE A 43 7.00 2.50 -2.97
C ILE A 43 7.04 2.82 -4.47
N ALA A 44 6.67 4.05 -4.85
CA ALA A 44 6.72 4.50 -6.25
C ALA A 44 8.15 4.64 -6.79
N GLU A 45 9.08 5.16 -5.99
CA GLU A 45 10.50 5.19 -6.32
C GLU A 45 11.04 3.79 -6.59
N GLU A 46 10.82 2.86 -5.65
CA GLU A 46 11.27 1.47 -5.77
C GLU A 46 10.63 0.80 -7.00
N HIS A 47 9.33 1.02 -7.26
CA HIS A 47 8.65 0.53 -8.46
C HIS A 47 9.38 0.96 -9.75
N GLN A 48 9.70 2.26 -9.86
CA GLN A 48 10.39 2.81 -11.02
C GLN A 48 11.83 2.31 -11.13
N GLU A 49 12.55 2.22 -10.01
CA GLU A 49 13.92 1.69 -9.96
C GLU A 49 13.95 0.24 -10.45
N GLN A 50 13.02 -0.59 -9.99
CA GLN A 50 12.94 -2.00 -10.41
C GLN A 50 12.61 -2.16 -11.89
N ILE A 51 11.71 -1.33 -12.43
CA ILE A 51 11.46 -1.31 -13.88
C ILE A 51 12.73 -0.93 -14.62
N LYS A 52 13.41 0.16 -14.23
CA LYS A 52 14.59 0.65 -14.95
C LYS A 52 15.78 -0.32 -14.88
N ALA A 53 16.06 -0.87 -13.71
CA ALA A 53 17.27 -1.66 -13.46
C ALA A 53 17.09 -3.14 -13.83
N ASN A 54 15.96 -3.74 -13.47
CA ASN A 54 15.82 -5.20 -13.48
C ASN A 54 14.77 -5.69 -14.50
N TYR A 55 13.70 -4.93 -14.73
CA TYR A 55 12.57 -5.35 -15.56
C TYR A 55 12.09 -4.25 -16.53
N PRO A 56 12.91 -3.82 -17.51
CA PRO A 56 12.61 -2.67 -18.37
C PRO A 56 11.40 -2.87 -19.30
N ARG A 57 10.92 -4.11 -19.45
CA ARG A 57 9.71 -4.45 -20.21
C ARG A 57 8.48 -4.71 -19.33
N SER A 58 8.60 -4.52 -18.01
CA SER A 58 7.48 -4.73 -17.10
C SER A 58 6.37 -3.73 -17.37
N THR A 59 5.14 -4.24 -17.49
CA THR A 59 3.92 -3.44 -17.62
C THR A 59 3.24 -3.20 -16.27
N SER A 60 3.96 -3.43 -15.17
CA SER A 60 3.43 -3.26 -13.82
C SER A 60 2.95 -1.83 -13.58
N GLN A 61 1.86 -1.69 -12.83
CA GLN A 61 1.28 -0.42 -12.43
C GLN A 61 1.03 -0.38 -10.92
N LEU A 62 1.03 0.83 -10.37
CA LEU A 62 0.60 1.08 -9.01
C LEU A 62 -0.82 1.66 -8.99
N TRP A 63 -1.68 1.07 -8.19
CA TRP A 63 -3.00 1.60 -7.84
C TRP A 63 -3.00 1.97 -6.36
N TYR A 64 -3.80 2.95 -5.97
CA TYR A 64 -3.87 3.42 -4.60
C TYR A 64 -5.23 3.09 -4.00
N GLN A 65 -5.26 2.21 -3.00
CA GLN A 65 -6.47 1.96 -2.23
C GLN A 65 -6.69 3.10 -1.25
N LEU A 66 -7.91 3.61 -1.21
CA LEU A 66 -8.32 4.76 -0.42
C LEU A 66 -9.37 4.36 0.62
N TYR A 67 -9.06 4.57 1.90
CA TYR A 67 -10.08 4.73 2.94
C TYR A 67 -10.58 6.17 2.98
N PHE A 68 -11.90 6.32 2.98
CA PHE A 68 -12.53 7.63 2.88
C PHE A 68 -12.63 8.30 4.26
N PHE A 69 -11.72 9.23 4.57
CA PHE A 69 -11.67 9.89 5.87
C PHE A 69 -12.77 10.96 6.04
N LYS A 70 -13.14 11.24 7.30
CA LYS A 70 -14.10 12.31 7.64
C LYS A 70 -13.64 13.67 7.12
N ASN A 71 -12.33 13.96 7.21
CA ASN A 71 -11.75 15.15 6.63
C ASN A 71 -11.58 14.99 5.10
N ARG A 72 -12.44 15.66 4.35
CA ARG A 72 -12.45 15.62 2.88
C ARG A 72 -11.23 16.27 2.25
N LEU A 73 -10.73 17.36 2.83
CA LEU A 73 -9.51 18.03 2.36
C LEU A 73 -8.28 17.12 2.52
N TYR A 74 -8.23 16.36 3.62
CA TYR A 74 -7.16 15.37 3.80
C TYR A 74 -7.24 14.25 2.76
N THR A 75 -8.44 13.70 2.54
CA THR A 75 -8.68 12.67 1.52
C THR A 75 -8.29 13.17 0.12
N GLN A 76 -8.67 14.41 -0.23
CA GLN A 76 -8.30 15.03 -1.50
C GLN A 76 -6.77 15.17 -1.64
N ARG A 77 -6.07 15.62 -0.59
CA ARG A 77 -4.61 15.72 -0.61
C ARG A 77 -3.93 14.36 -0.79
N LEU A 78 -4.47 13.30 -0.20
CA LEU A 78 -3.95 11.94 -0.40
C LEU A 78 -4.09 11.50 -1.86
N ILE A 79 -5.24 11.75 -2.49
CA ILE A 79 -5.46 11.43 -3.91
C ILE A 79 -4.48 12.22 -4.79
N GLN A 80 -4.36 13.53 -4.57
CA GLN A 80 -3.43 14.39 -5.32
C GLN A 80 -1.98 13.94 -5.14
N HIS A 81 -1.62 13.49 -3.94
CA HIS A 81 -0.29 12.98 -3.65
C HIS A 81 -0.03 11.67 -4.39
N ALA A 82 -0.95 10.71 -4.33
CA ALA A 82 -0.83 9.45 -5.07
C ALA A 82 -0.73 9.70 -6.58
N GLU A 83 -1.53 10.60 -7.14
CA GLU A 83 -1.44 11.01 -8.54
C GLU A 83 -0.06 11.60 -8.87
N GLY A 84 0.45 12.50 -8.02
CA GLY A 84 1.79 13.08 -8.15
C GLY A 84 2.93 12.05 -8.10
N CYS A 85 2.74 10.95 -7.38
CA CYS A 85 3.69 9.82 -7.34
C CYS A 85 3.55 8.84 -8.52
N GLY A 86 2.58 9.06 -9.42
CA GLY A 86 2.39 8.26 -10.62
C GLY A 86 1.48 7.04 -10.47
N TYR A 87 0.71 6.95 -9.37
CA TYR A 87 -0.34 5.94 -9.22
C TYR A 87 -1.41 6.14 -10.31
N LYS A 88 -1.89 5.04 -10.89
CA LYS A 88 -2.71 5.03 -12.11
C LYS A 88 -4.21 4.87 -11.88
N ALA A 89 -4.61 4.47 -10.68
CA ALA A 89 -6.01 4.36 -10.30
C ALA A 89 -6.18 4.54 -8.80
N VAL A 90 -7.39 4.95 -8.40
CA VAL A 90 -7.84 4.97 -7.01
C VAL A 90 -8.86 3.86 -6.81
N VAL A 91 -8.65 3.02 -5.81
CA VAL A 91 -9.57 1.94 -5.42
C VAL A 91 -10.22 2.34 -4.11
N VAL A 92 -11.49 2.74 -4.15
CA VAL A 92 -12.22 3.19 -2.95
C VAL A 92 -12.80 1.98 -2.22
N ASN A 93 -12.38 1.76 -0.98
CA ASN A 93 -12.99 0.73 -0.13
C ASN A 93 -14.25 1.29 0.53
N VAL A 94 -15.40 0.65 0.25
CA VAL A 94 -16.73 1.07 0.73
C VAL A 94 -17.32 0.13 1.78
N ASP A 95 -16.65 -0.98 2.06
CA ASP A 95 -17.07 -2.03 3.00
C ASP A 95 -16.55 -1.80 4.43
N HIS A 96 -15.50 -1.00 4.61
CA HIS A 96 -14.86 -0.75 5.90
C HIS A 96 -15.41 0.47 6.66
N CYS A 97 -16.73 0.60 6.79
CA CYS A 97 -17.33 1.67 7.61
C CYS A 97 -17.07 1.50 9.11
N LYS A 98 -16.88 0.26 9.55
CA LYS A 98 -16.47 -0.15 10.90
C LYS A 98 -15.50 -1.31 10.79
N VAL A 99 -14.60 -1.43 11.77
CA VAL A 99 -13.74 -2.61 11.87
C VAL A 99 -14.62 -3.83 12.14
N GLY A 100 -14.43 -4.90 11.36
CA GLY A 100 -15.13 -6.16 11.56
C GLY A 100 -14.73 -6.87 12.86
N ASN A 101 -15.55 -7.82 13.31
CA ASN A 101 -15.22 -8.61 14.50
C ASN A 101 -14.11 -9.63 14.17
N ARG A 102 -12.87 -9.32 14.56
CA ARG A 102 -11.70 -10.18 14.39
C ARG A 102 -11.34 -10.81 15.73
N GLU A 103 -11.97 -11.94 16.05
CA GLU A 103 -11.84 -12.58 17.37
C GLU A 103 -10.40 -12.91 17.75
N CYS A 104 -9.59 -13.32 16.77
CA CYS A 104 -8.15 -13.56 16.98
C CYS A 104 -7.40 -12.30 17.40
N ASP A 105 -7.70 -11.13 16.81
CA ASP A 105 -7.05 -9.86 17.17
C ASP A 105 -7.38 -9.48 18.62
N VAL A 106 -8.63 -9.70 19.05
CA VAL A 106 -9.08 -9.45 20.42
C VAL A 106 -8.44 -10.43 21.40
N HIS A 107 -8.47 -11.73 21.09
CA HIS A 107 -7.89 -12.79 21.93
C HIS A 107 -6.39 -12.59 22.15
N ASN A 108 -5.67 -12.29 21.07
CA ASN A 108 -4.22 -12.09 21.08
C ASN A 108 -3.82 -10.69 21.57
N LYS A 109 -4.79 -9.80 21.86
CA LYS A 109 -4.56 -8.39 22.19
C LYS A 109 -3.64 -7.72 21.19
N PHE A 110 -3.93 -7.91 19.90
CA PHE A 110 -3.06 -7.50 18.81
C PHE A 110 -2.76 -5.99 18.91
N SER A 111 -1.47 -5.66 18.84
CA SER A 111 -0.98 -4.30 18.75
C SER A 111 0.23 -4.27 17.83
N LEU A 112 0.49 -3.13 17.19
CA LEU A 112 1.61 -3.00 16.27
C LEU A 112 2.95 -3.12 17.03
N PRO A 113 3.89 -3.95 16.54
CA PRO A 113 5.25 -3.99 17.08
C PRO A 113 5.92 -2.61 17.02
N LYS A 114 6.88 -2.37 17.93
CA LYS A 114 7.67 -1.14 17.93
C LYS A 114 8.36 -0.93 16.58
N GLY A 115 8.21 0.25 16.01
CA GLY A 115 8.82 0.63 14.73
C GLY A 115 7.92 0.46 13.51
N ILE A 116 6.77 -0.21 13.64
CA ILE A 116 5.76 -0.30 12.58
C ILE A 116 4.61 0.65 12.94
N GLN A 117 4.26 1.54 12.01
CA GLN A 117 3.17 2.51 12.16
C GLN A 117 2.30 2.47 10.91
N ALA A 118 1.01 2.75 11.09
CA ALA A 118 0.02 2.80 10.01
C ALA A 118 -0.38 4.24 9.71
#